data_AF-W0ECL4-F1
#
_entry.id   AF-W0ECL4-F1
#
_cell.length_a   1.000
_cell.length_b   1.000
_cell.length_c   1.000
_cell.angle_alpha   90.00
_cell.angle_beta   90.00
_cell.angle_gamma   90.00
#
_symmetry.space_group_name_H-M   'P 1'
#
loop_
_entity.id
_entity.type
_entity.pdbx_description
1 polymer ?
#
loop_
_entity_poly.entity_id
_entity_poly.type
_entity_poly.pdbx_seq_one_letter_code
_entity_poly.pdbx_strand_id
1 'polypeptide(L)' 'MNIELTKDEVEILLKSGRHCLGTCEEGGPGQECPDCQRLQQVMDKLKAGVSE' A
#
# COMPACT_ATOMS: atom_id res chain seq x y z
N MET A 1 -3.34 -9.27 19.91
CA MET A 1 -2.06 -8.54 19.94
C MET A 1 -2.15 -7.48 18.85
N ASN A 2 -2.14 -6.20 19.23
CA ASN A 2 -2.15 -5.11 18.26
C ASN A 2 -0.69 -4.75 17.95
N ILE A 3 -0.40 -4.55 16.67
CA ILE A 3 0.88 -3.98 16.23
C ILE A 3 0.62 -2.50 16.04
N GLU A 4 1.32 -1.67 16.82
CA GLU A 4 1.28 -0.22 16.66
C GLU A 4 2.41 0.20 15.73
N LEU A 5 2.08 0.94 14.68
CA LEU A 5 3.04 1.50 13.74
C LEU A 5 3.23 2.98 14.04
N THR A 6 4.47 3.42 14.04
CA THR A 6 4.82 4.85 14.08
C THR A 6 4.50 5.51 12.74
N LYS A 7 4.42 6.85 12.74
CA LYS A 7 4.20 7.63 11.51
C LYS A 7 5.27 7.33 10.46
N ASP A 8 6.53 7.26 10.87
CA ASP A 8 7.67 6.95 9.99
C ASP A 8 7.56 5.55 9.38
N GLU A 9 7.15 4.54 10.16
CA GLU A 9 6.93 3.18 9.65
C GLU A 9 5.80 3.14 8.63
N VAL A 10 4.70 3.87 8.87
CA VAL A 10 3.61 3.97 7.90
C VAL A 10 4.08 4.67 6.63
N GLU A 11 4.87 5.74 6.73
CA GLU A 11 5.41 6.43 5.55
C GLU A 11 6.30 5.53 4.69
N ILE A 12 7.16 4.71 5.33
CA ILE A 12 7.99 3.71 4.65
C ILE A 12 7.11 2.71 3.91
N LEU A 13 6.08 2.16 4.58
CA LEU A 13 5.16 1.21 3.97
C LEU A 13 4.39 1.80 2.79
N LEU A 14 3.92 3.05 2.91
CA LEU A 14 3.22 3.76 1.83
C LEU A 14 4.16 4.04 0.65
N LYS A 15 5.43 4.38 0.89
CA LYS A 15 6.40 4.62 -0.17
C LYS A 15 6.71 3.32 -0.94
N SER A 16 6.96 2.24 -0.22
CA SER A 16 7.23 0.92 -0.81
C SER A 16 6.00 0.38 -1.57
N GLY A 17 4.80 0.52 -0.99
CA GLY A 17 3.56 0.11 -1.64
C GLY A 17 3.30 0.84 -2.96
N ARG A 18 3.50 2.17 -3.01
CA ARG A 18 3.39 2.95 -4.25
C ARG A 18 4.36 2.49 -5.32
N HIS A 19 5.61 2.19 -4.93
CA HIS A 19 6.61 1.70 -5.88
C HIS A 19 6.18 0.37 -6.51
N CYS A 20 5.72 -0.58 -5.69
CA CYS A 20 5.23 -1.87 -6.16
C CYS A 20 4.00 -1.73 -7.08
N LEU A 21 3.05 -0.85 -6.73
CA LEU A 21 1.88 -0.59 -7.57
C LEU A 21 2.27 0.05 -8.91
N GLY A 22 3.21 0.99 -8.92
CA GLY A 22 3.72 1.61 -10.15
C GLY A 22 4.34 0.57 -11.09
N THR A 23 5.18 -0.33 -10.56
CA THR A 23 5.72 -1.46 -11.35
C THR A 23 4.61 -2.39 -11.85
N CYS A 24 3.53 -2.55 -11.09
CA CYS A 24 2.39 -3.37 -11.46
C CYS A 24 1.60 -2.77 -12.64
N GLU A 25 1.45 -1.44 -12.67
CA GLU A 25 0.81 -0.70 -13.78
C GLU A 25 1.68 -0.69 -15.05
N GLU A 26 3.00 -0.64 -14.90
CA GLU A 26 3.97 -0.69 -16.01
C GLU A 26 4.12 -2.11 -16.61
N GLY A 27 3.73 -3.15 -15.88
CA GLY A 27 3.89 -4.55 -16.26
C GLY A 27 2.93 -5.09 -17.35
N GLY A 28 2.03 -4.27 -17.88
CA GLY A 28 1.06 -4.66 -18.92
C GLY A 28 -0.36 -4.91 -18.38
N PRO A 29 -1.32 -5.37 -19.22
CA PRO A 29 -2.77 -5.30 -18.99
C PRO A 29 -3.33 -6.28 -17.93
N GLY A 30 -2.63 -6.44 -16.82
CA GLY A 30 -3.14 -7.02 -15.59
C GLY A 30 -4.04 -6.01 -14.85
N GLN A 31 -5.13 -5.55 -15.49
CA GLN A 31 -6.19 -4.79 -14.81
C GLN A 31 -6.85 -5.59 -13.66
N GLU A 32 -6.51 -6.87 -13.54
CA GLU A 32 -7.01 -7.79 -12.53
C GLU A 32 -5.89 -8.47 -11.74
N CYS A 33 -4.77 -7.78 -11.46
CA CYS A 33 -3.76 -8.31 -10.54
C CYS A 33 -4.33 -8.30 -9.10
N PRO A 34 -4.72 -9.45 -8.52
CA PRO A 34 -5.40 -9.49 -7.22
C PRO A 34 -4.49 -9.01 -6.09
N ASP A 35 -3.18 -9.22 -6.25
CA ASP A 35 -2.17 -8.77 -5.30
C ASP A 35 -2.04 -7.24 -5.29
N CYS A 36 -2.11 -6.60 -6.46
CA CYS A 36 -2.06 -5.14 -6.57
C CYS A 36 -3.35 -4.49 -6.05
N GLN A 37 -4.51 -5.10 -6.29
CA GLN A 37 -5.76 -4.65 -5.65
C GLN A 37 -5.71 -4.79 -4.12
N ARG A 38 -5.19 -5.91 -3.62
CA ARG A 38 -5.06 -6.14 -2.17
C ARG A 38 -4.05 -5.18 -1.53
N LEU A 39 -2.94 -4.90 -2.21
CA LEU A 39 -1.95 -3.92 -1.77
C LEU A 39 -2.55 -2.52 -1.73
N GLN A 40 -3.32 -2.12 -2.74
CA GLN A 40 -4.04 -0.84 -2.76
C GLN A 40 -4.98 -0.71 -1.55
N GLN A 41 -5.77 -1.75 -1.25
CA GLN A 41 -6.65 -1.77 -0.07
C GLN A 41 -5.88 -1.65 1.25
N VAL A 42 -4.72 -2.30 1.38
CA VAL A 42 -3.87 -2.18 2.57
C VAL A 42 -3.33 -0.75 2.70
N MET A 43 -2.90 -0.14 1.61
CA MET A 43 -2.41 1.23 1.60
C MET A 43 -3.49 2.25 1.98
N ASP A 44 -4.72 2.07 1.52
CA ASP A 44 -5.83 2.96 1.87
C ASP A 44 -6.19 2.85 3.36
N LYS A 45 -6.13 1.64 3.93
CA LYS A 45 -6.27 1.43 5.38
C LYS A 45 -5.15 2.10 6.18
N LEU A 46 -3.90 1.99 5.72
CA LEU A 46 -2.76 2.64 6.36
C LEU A 46 -2.91 4.17 6.33
N LYS A 47 -3.34 4.76 5.22
CA LYS A 47 -3.62 6.21 5.14
C LYS A 47 -4.74 6.64 6.08
N ALA A 48 -5.86 5.90 6.10
CA ALA A 48 -6.99 6.23 6.97
C ALA A 48 -6.64 6.10 8.47
N GLY A 49 -5.79 5.12 8.82
CA GLY A 49 -5.29 4.92 10.17
C GLY A 49 -4.26 5.97 10.63
N VAL A 50 -3.66 6.71 9.70
CA VAL A 50 -2.85 7.91 9.98
C VAL A 50 -3.78 9.14 9.86
N SER A 51 -4.83 9.18 10.67
CA SER A 51 -5.63 10.38 10.88
C SER A 51 -5.39 10.87 12.29
N GLU A 52 -4.66 11.98 12.38
CA GLU A 52 -4.35 12.87 13.52
C GLU A 52 -4.04 12.24 14.90
#